data_AF-A0A3P8YC39-F1
#
_entry.id   AF-A0A3P8YC39-F1
#
_cell.length_a   1.000
_cell.length_b   1.000
_cell.length_c   1.000
_cell.angle_alpha   90.00
_cell.angle_beta   90.00
_cell.angle_gamma   90.00
#
_symmetry.space_group_name_H-M   'P 1'
#
loop_
_entity.id
_entity.type
_entity.pdbx_description
1 polymer ?
#
loop_
_entity_poly.entity_id
_entity_poly.type
_entity_poly.pdbx_seq_one_letter_code
_entity_poly.pdbx_strand_id
1 'polypeptide(L)'
;MNNTEYFEMEPLPKRRKESECDIDSWVAYPVLSNEQSLETELIEAFAAPITDKKETSRLIKELSTVYPLPGLQHIKRVRARKDKGSPHPLEVIVCLVSDAPDLGHSKGMHISDLSSSGRLNCLGLGDPFLVKIPACPPLTRPQFEQASKHWPTSFHEDKQVTVALKGQLFSSFQKSKMQEYMMVAVAAARQGWERGMEGVGAVVVDPEAEKILAVGHDCRTGGHPLHHAVMVCIDLVARGQGGGAYTYDKYPACQFVLPVSSPSQRKDIPVCGIPRDQNCTGESGQPYICTAYDLYVTREPCVMCAMALVHSRIGRVFYGTASIDGAFGTKFKIHAKKDLNHRFQVFQGVLGQQCEELNRLVNLAKMNS
;
A
#
# COMPACT_ATOMS: atom_id res chain seq x y z
N MET A 1 34.64 -72.04 -14.19
CA MET A 1 35.25 -70.80 -14.69
C MET A 1 34.19 -69.72 -14.58
N ASN A 2 34.33 -68.88 -13.56
CA ASN A 2 33.38 -67.81 -13.23
C ASN A 2 33.61 -66.63 -14.18
N ASN A 3 32.57 -66.20 -14.90
CA ASN A 3 32.54 -64.87 -15.50
C ASN A 3 31.70 -63.96 -14.61
N THR A 4 32.37 -63.03 -13.97
CA THR A 4 31.77 -61.97 -13.15
C THR A 4 31.56 -60.75 -14.05
N GLU A 5 30.32 -60.48 -14.46
CA GLU A 5 29.97 -59.20 -15.07
C GLU A 5 29.77 -58.15 -13.97
N TYR A 6 30.60 -57.11 -14.00
CA TYR A 6 30.46 -55.93 -13.16
C TYR A 6 29.32 -55.06 -13.71
N PHE A 7 28.22 -54.96 -12.98
CA PHE A 7 27.24 -53.89 -13.17
C PHE A 7 27.80 -52.60 -12.55
N GLU A 8 28.18 -51.63 -13.38
CA GLU A 8 28.41 -50.25 -12.95
C GLU A 8 27.10 -49.67 -12.40
N MET A 9 27.06 -49.36 -11.10
CA MET A 9 25.99 -48.57 -10.50
C MET A 9 26.13 -47.12 -10.97
N GLU A 10 25.12 -46.61 -11.68
CA GLU A 10 24.97 -45.17 -11.91
C GLU A 10 24.96 -44.42 -10.57
N PRO A 11 25.66 -43.28 -10.45
CA PRO A 11 25.69 -42.53 -9.21
C PRO A 11 24.32 -41.89 -8.95
N LEU A 12 23.76 -42.21 -7.77
CA LEU A 12 22.54 -41.59 -7.24
C LEU A 12 22.63 -40.05 -7.34
N PRO A 13 21.55 -39.36 -7.78
CA PRO A 13 21.57 -37.93 -7.94
C PRO A 13 21.85 -37.26 -6.59
N LYS A 14 22.90 -36.43 -6.56
CA LYS A 14 23.30 -35.62 -5.40
C LYS A 14 22.07 -34.91 -4.83
N ARG A 15 21.80 -35.12 -3.54
CA ARG A 15 20.88 -34.31 -2.72
C ARG A 15 21.03 -32.84 -3.13
N ARG A 16 19.99 -32.25 -3.73
CA ARG A 16 19.94 -30.81 -3.97
C ARG A 16 20.08 -30.13 -2.62
N LYS A 17 21.21 -29.46 -2.42
CA LYS A 17 21.42 -28.49 -1.35
C LYS A 17 20.25 -27.51 -1.46
N GLU A 18 19.42 -27.40 -0.42
CA GLU A 18 18.37 -26.38 -0.34
C GLU A 18 19.01 -25.05 -0.72
N SER A 19 18.54 -24.44 -1.82
CA SER A 19 19.11 -23.22 -2.33
C SER A 19 18.95 -22.12 -1.28
N GLU A 20 20.07 -21.57 -0.79
CA GLU A 20 20.06 -20.31 -0.05
C GLU A 20 19.28 -19.30 -0.91
N CYS A 21 18.12 -18.88 -0.41
CA CYS A 21 17.32 -17.87 -1.08
C CYS A 21 18.09 -16.55 -1.03
N ASP A 22 18.52 -16.08 -2.20
CA ASP A 22 19.21 -14.80 -2.35
C ASP A 22 18.30 -13.65 -1.88
N ILE A 23 18.78 -12.86 -0.92
CA ILE A 23 18.04 -11.73 -0.32
C ILE A 23 17.73 -10.66 -1.38
N ASP A 24 18.49 -10.61 -2.47
CA ASP A 24 18.28 -9.67 -3.57
C ASP A 24 17.31 -10.20 -4.65
N SER A 25 16.85 -11.44 -4.53
CA SER A 25 15.89 -12.05 -5.47
C SER A 25 14.45 -11.51 -5.36
N TRP A 26 14.16 -10.72 -4.32
CA TRP A 26 12.82 -10.19 -4.05
C TRP A 26 12.87 -8.78 -3.46
N VAL A 27 11.77 -8.04 -3.64
CA VAL A 27 11.59 -6.66 -3.14
C VAL A 27 10.19 -6.52 -2.56
N ALA A 28 10.09 -5.92 -1.38
CA ALA A 28 8.82 -5.57 -0.75
C ALA A 28 8.35 -4.19 -1.24
N TYR A 29 7.31 -4.17 -2.08
CA TYR A 29 6.71 -2.93 -2.56
C TYR A 29 5.49 -2.55 -1.72
N PRO A 30 5.30 -1.26 -1.38
CA PRO A 30 4.10 -0.83 -0.68
C PRO A 30 2.86 -1.00 -1.57
N VAL A 31 1.77 -1.47 -0.99
CA VAL A 31 0.46 -1.43 -1.64
C VAL A 31 -0.16 -0.06 -1.37
N LEU A 32 -0.14 0.79 -2.40
CA LEU A 32 -0.65 2.16 -2.35
C LEU A 32 -2.17 2.23 -2.22
N SER A 33 -2.68 3.28 -1.56
CA SER A 33 -4.11 3.60 -1.54
C SER A 33 -4.64 3.91 -2.94
N ASN A 34 -5.96 4.01 -3.11
CA ASN A 34 -6.53 4.47 -4.39
C ASN A 34 -6.04 5.88 -4.72
N GLU A 35 -6.07 6.81 -3.77
CA GLU A 35 -5.64 8.19 -4.02
C GLU A 35 -4.17 8.29 -4.44
N GLN A 36 -3.31 7.37 -3.97
CA GLN A 36 -1.89 7.35 -4.29
C GLN A 36 -1.55 6.65 -5.62
N SER A 37 -2.46 5.82 -6.14
CA SER A 37 -2.22 4.96 -7.32
C SER A 37 -3.01 5.35 -8.56
N LEU A 38 -4.07 6.14 -8.40
CA LEU A 38 -4.83 6.66 -9.53
C LEU A 38 -4.00 7.64 -10.34
N GLU A 39 -4.26 7.67 -11.64
CA GLU A 39 -3.76 8.70 -12.53
C GLU A 39 -4.26 10.08 -12.12
N THR A 40 -3.49 11.12 -12.48
CA THR A 40 -3.87 12.50 -12.18
C THR A 40 -5.17 12.87 -12.91
N GLU A 41 -6.28 12.93 -12.17
CA GLU A 41 -7.55 13.47 -12.65
C GLU A 41 -7.41 14.96 -13.00
N LEU A 42 -8.04 15.37 -14.09
CA LEU A 42 -7.97 16.74 -14.61
C LEU A 42 -9.36 17.36 -14.66
N ILE A 43 -9.43 18.62 -14.25
CA ILE A 43 -10.61 19.48 -14.36
C ILE A 43 -10.32 20.65 -15.29
N GLU A 44 -11.36 21.20 -15.88
CA GLU A 44 -11.24 22.34 -16.79
C GLU A 44 -11.34 23.67 -16.04
N ALA A 45 -10.45 24.59 -16.40
CA ALA A 45 -10.41 25.93 -15.87
C ALA A 45 -10.14 26.94 -16.99
N PHE A 46 -10.57 28.18 -16.78
CA PHE A 46 -10.16 29.29 -17.64
C PHE A 46 -8.86 29.89 -17.10
N ALA A 47 -7.87 30.04 -17.97
CA ALA A 47 -6.65 30.80 -17.70
C ALA A 47 -6.56 31.97 -18.66
N ALA A 48 -5.82 33.02 -18.31
CA ALA A 48 -5.62 34.17 -19.15
C ALA A 48 -4.19 34.69 -19.06
N PRO A 49 -3.64 35.28 -20.14
CA PRO A 49 -2.34 35.94 -20.08
C PRO A 49 -2.45 37.21 -19.22
N ILE A 50 -1.40 37.50 -18.44
CA ILE A 50 -1.27 38.78 -17.75
C ILE A 50 -0.55 39.74 -18.71
N THR A 51 -1.29 40.72 -19.21
CA THR A 51 -0.80 41.68 -20.20
C THR A 51 0.05 42.79 -19.59
N ASP A 52 -0.22 43.16 -18.33
CA ASP A 52 0.62 44.05 -17.52
C ASP A 52 1.10 43.37 -16.22
N LYS A 53 2.40 43.10 -16.16
CA LYS A 53 3.05 42.48 -15.00
C LYS A 53 2.90 43.28 -13.70
N LYS A 54 2.71 44.60 -13.75
CA LYS A 54 2.50 45.44 -12.56
C LYS A 54 1.18 45.12 -11.84
N GLU A 55 0.19 44.64 -12.61
CA GLU A 55 -1.13 44.30 -12.09
C GLU A 55 -1.21 42.90 -11.48
N THR A 56 -0.17 42.07 -11.60
CA THR A 56 -0.16 40.67 -11.15
C THR A 56 -0.64 40.51 -9.71
N SER A 57 -0.09 41.28 -8.77
CA SER A 57 -0.45 41.17 -7.34
C SER A 57 -1.89 41.61 -7.06
N ARG A 58 -2.40 42.60 -7.81
CA ARG A 58 -3.79 43.06 -7.72
C ARG A 58 -4.72 41.96 -8.23
N LEU A 59 -4.45 41.47 -9.45
CA LEU A 59 -5.21 40.41 -10.12
C LEU A 59 -5.28 39.15 -9.26
N ILE A 60 -4.19 38.69 -8.65
CA ILE A 60 -4.22 37.51 -7.77
C ILE A 60 -5.17 37.72 -6.58
N LYS A 61 -5.10 38.87 -5.90
CA LYS A 61 -5.94 39.16 -4.73
C LYS A 61 -7.41 39.23 -5.11
N GLU A 62 -7.70 39.92 -6.22
CA GLU A 62 -9.05 40.11 -6.73
C GLU A 62 -9.65 38.78 -7.21
N LEU A 63 -8.92 38.03 -8.04
CA LEU A 63 -9.34 36.71 -8.50
C LEU A 63 -9.54 35.73 -7.33
N SER A 64 -8.71 35.80 -6.29
CA SER A 64 -8.90 34.94 -5.11
C SER A 64 -10.16 35.30 -4.31
N THR A 65 -10.63 36.54 -4.43
CA THR A 65 -11.87 37.02 -3.78
C THR A 65 -13.10 36.69 -4.61
N VAL A 66 -13.03 36.92 -5.93
CA VAL A 66 -14.15 36.80 -6.86
C VAL A 66 -14.37 35.36 -7.33
N TYR A 67 -13.27 34.66 -7.62
CA TYR A 67 -13.24 33.29 -8.11
C TYR A 67 -12.25 32.46 -7.25
N PRO A 68 -12.61 32.18 -5.98
CA PRO A 68 -11.80 31.30 -5.15
C PRO A 68 -11.68 29.91 -5.79
N LEU A 69 -10.57 29.22 -5.54
CA LEU A 69 -10.34 27.84 -6.02
C LEU A 69 -10.35 26.88 -4.82
N PRO A 70 -11.52 26.57 -4.24
CA PRO A 70 -11.61 25.73 -3.05
C PRO A 70 -11.08 24.32 -3.35
N GLY A 71 -10.26 23.78 -2.45
CA GLY A 71 -9.67 22.45 -2.60
C GLY A 71 -8.50 22.36 -3.59
N LEU A 72 -8.14 23.46 -4.24
CA LEU A 72 -7.03 23.52 -5.21
C LEU A 72 -5.83 24.31 -4.71
N GLN A 73 -5.56 24.30 -3.40
CA GLN A 73 -4.44 25.03 -2.81
C GLN A 73 -3.07 24.53 -3.29
N HIS A 74 -3.00 23.31 -3.84
CA HIS A 74 -1.81 22.78 -4.49
C HIS A 74 -1.52 23.44 -5.83
N ILE A 75 -2.49 24.06 -6.49
CA ILE A 75 -2.31 24.68 -7.80
C ILE A 75 -1.72 26.08 -7.64
N LYS A 76 -0.59 26.35 -8.31
CA LYS A 76 -0.03 27.71 -8.34
C LYS A 76 -0.88 28.59 -9.25
N ARG A 77 -1.53 29.62 -8.71
CA ARG A 77 -2.45 30.49 -9.46
C ARG A 77 -1.82 31.12 -10.71
N VAL A 78 -0.52 31.43 -10.68
CA VAL A 78 0.23 32.05 -11.77
C VAL A 78 1.36 31.14 -12.24
N ARG A 79 1.61 31.10 -13.55
CA ARG A 79 2.76 30.45 -14.17
C ARG A 79 3.48 31.37 -15.15
N ALA A 80 4.77 31.11 -15.37
CA ALA A 80 5.48 31.67 -16.51
C ALA A 80 5.12 30.92 -17.79
N ARG A 81 5.00 31.64 -18.92
CA ARG A 81 4.89 31.03 -20.24
C ARG A 81 6.16 30.27 -20.57
N LYS A 82 6.00 29.15 -21.29
CA LYS A 82 7.13 28.36 -21.81
C LYS A 82 7.82 29.03 -23.00
N ASP A 83 7.05 29.80 -23.78
CA ASP A 83 7.57 30.56 -24.92
C ASP A 83 8.20 31.88 -24.46
N LYS A 84 9.52 31.99 -24.63
CA LYS A 84 10.30 33.18 -24.27
C LYS A 84 10.09 34.36 -25.23
N GLY A 85 9.46 34.15 -26.39
CA GLY A 85 9.17 35.19 -27.38
C GLY A 85 7.83 35.91 -27.17
N SER A 86 6.99 35.42 -26.26
CA SER A 86 5.67 36.01 -25.98
C SER A 86 5.78 37.40 -25.35
N PRO A 87 4.99 38.41 -25.79
CA PRO A 87 4.96 39.74 -25.16
C PRO A 87 4.42 39.71 -23.73
N HIS A 88 3.74 38.63 -23.34
CA HIS A 88 3.15 38.43 -22.02
C HIS A 88 3.81 37.20 -21.37
N PRO A 89 4.67 37.38 -20.35
CA PRO A 89 5.47 36.29 -19.79
C PRO A 89 4.71 35.46 -18.76
N LEU A 90 3.53 35.89 -18.29
CA LEU A 90 2.79 35.25 -17.22
C LEU A 90 1.36 34.89 -17.65
N GLU A 91 0.85 33.81 -17.09
CA GLU A 91 -0.54 33.36 -17.22
C GLU A 91 -1.11 33.08 -15.83
N VAL A 92 -2.39 33.38 -15.64
CA VAL A 92 -3.11 33.20 -14.37
C VAL A 92 -4.37 32.39 -14.58
N ILE A 93 -4.69 31.51 -13.63
CA ILE A 93 -5.99 30.84 -13.58
C ILE A 93 -7.03 31.85 -13.11
N VAL A 94 -8.09 32.02 -13.91
CA VAL A 94 -9.20 32.93 -13.64
C VAL A 94 -10.23 32.24 -12.75
N CYS A 95 -10.84 31.14 -13.21
CA CYS A 95 -11.87 30.38 -12.49
C CYS A 95 -11.99 28.95 -13.02
N LEU A 96 -12.73 28.09 -12.32
CA LEU A 96 -13.16 26.81 -12.89
C LEU A 96 -14.29 27.04 -13.89
N VAL A 97 -14.39 26.18 -14.90
CA VAL A 97 -15.50 26.23 -15.86
C VAL A 97 -16.85 26.08 -15.15
N SER A 98 -16.90 25.27 -14.08
CA SER A 98 -18.10 25.08 -13.24
C SER A 98 -18.58 26.35 -12.55
N ASP A 99 -17.68 27.31 -12.28
CA ASP A 99 -18.01 28.57 -11.59
C ASP A 99 -18.52 29.65 -12.56
N ALA A 100 -18.49 29.32 -13.86
CA ALA A 100 -18.71 30.23 -14.97
C ALA A 100 -19.43 29.51 -16.13
N PRO A 101 -20.59 28.87 -15.90
CA PRO A 101 -21.27 28.08 -16.93
C PRO A 101 -21.72 28.94 -18.13
N ASP A 102 -22.06 30.22 -17.88
CA ASP A 102 -22.51 31.18 -18.89
C ASP A 102 -21.39 31.61 -19.84
N LEU A 103 -20.12 31.40 -19.46
CA LEU A 103 -18.96 31.76 -20.28
C LEU A 103 -18.72 30.76 -21.43
N GLY A 104 -19.40 29.60 -21.42
CA GLY A 104 -19.45 28.65 -22.53
C GLY A 104 -18.12 28.01 -22.93
N HIS A 105 -18.17 26.97 -23.77
CA HIS A 105 -16.98 26.35 -24.37
C HIS A 105 -16.56 27.00 -25.70
N SER A 106 -17.08 28.19 -26.02
CA SER A 106 -16.91 28.80 -27.34
C SER A 106 -15.46 29.23 -27.61
N LYS A 107 -14.95 28.86 -28.79
CA LYS A 107 -13.70 29.42 -29.34
C LYS A 107 -13.89 30.93 -29.55
N GLY A 108 -13.22 31.74 -28.74
CA GLY A 108 -13.25 33.21 -28.84
C GLY A 108 -13.85 33.91 -27.62
N MET A 109 -13.58 33.37 -26.42
CA MET A 109 -13.99 34.03 -25.17
C MET A 109 -13.21 35.33 -25.01
N HIS A 110 -13.92 36.44 -24.90
CA HIS A 110 -13.30 37.74 -24.73
C HIS A 110 -13.28 38.12 -23.26
N ILE A 111 -12.27 38.88 -22.87
CA ILE A 111 -12.17 39.36 -21.49
C ILE A 111 -13.36 40.24 -21.07
N SER A 112 -14.05 40.86 -22.03
CA SER A 112 -15.30 41.59 -21.82
C SER A 112 -16.40 40.72 -21.23
N ASP A 113 -16.42 39.42 -21.51
CA ASP A 113 -17.46 38.51 -21.05
C ASP A 113 -17.32 38.27 -19.53
N LEU A 114 -16.09 38.24 -19.02
CA LEU A 114 -15.78 38.24 -17.59
C LEU A 114 -16.13 39.58 -16.93
N SER A 115 -15.87 40.69 -17.63
CA SER A 115 -16.16 42.04 -17.14
C SER A 115 -17.67 42.35 -17.08
N SER A 116 -18.47 41.77 -17.98
CA SER A 116 -19.91 42.02 -18.09
C SER A 116 -20.69 41.60 -16.84
N SER A 117 -20.13 40.68 -16.04
CA SER A 117 -20.64 40.31 -14.73
C SER A 117 -20.46 41.39 -13.65
N GLY A 118 -19.63 42.42 -13.90
CA GLY A 118 -19.27 43.49 -12.97
C GLY A 118 -18.38 43.04 -11.80
N ARG A 119 -17.95 41.78 -11.77
CA ARG A 119 -17.28 41.19 -10.60
C ARG A 119 -15.76 41.35 -10.60
N LEU A 120 -15.13 41.62 -11.74
CA LEU A 120 -13.67 41.61 -11.88
C LEU A 120 -13.18 42.80 -12.72
N ASN A 121 -12.21 43.56 -12.19
CA ASN A 121 -11.44 44.52 -12.95
C ASN A 121 -10.40 43.80 -13.83
N CYS A 122 -10.76 43.67 -15.10
CA CYS A 122 -9.99 42.98 -16.12
C CYS A 122 -8.74 43.73 -16.63
N LEU A 123 -8.43 44.92 -16.09
CA LEU A 123 -7.23 45.67 -16.48
C LEU A 123 -5.96 44.83 -16.26
N GLY A 124 -5.12 44.70 -17.30
CA GLY A 124 -3.86 43.94 -17.22
C GLY A 124 -4.03 42.42 -17.40
N LEU A 125 -5.23 41.97 -17.76
CA LEU A 125 -5.53 40.59 -18.12
C LEU A 125 -5.90 40.56 -19.61
N GLY A 126 -5.56 39.48 -20.32
CA GLY A 126 -5.93 39.28 -21.73
C GLY A 126 -7.06 38.27 -21.90
N ASP A 127 -7.37 37.94 -23.15
CA ASP A 127 -8.46 37.02 -23.45
C ASP A 127 -8.22 35.63 -22.83
N PRO A 128 -9.22 35.05 -22.14
CA PRO A 128 -9.04 33.77 -21.49
C PRO A 128 -9.11 32.61 -22.49
N PHE A 129 -8.53 31.48 -22.07
CA PHE A 129 -8.47 30.25 -22.82
C PHE A 129 -8.64 29.05 -21.88
N LEU A 130 -9.10 27.94 -22.44
CA LEU A 130 -9.36 26.72 -21.70
C LEU A 130 -8.05 25.98 -21.38
N VAL A 131 -7.91 25.55 -20.13
CA VAL A 131 -6.82 24.69 -19.66
C VAL A 131 -7.34 23.53 -18.83
N LYS A 132 -6.59 22.43 -18.81
CA LYS A 132 -6.81 21.31 -17.91
C LYS A 132 -5.81 21.38 -16.76
N ILE A 133 -6.30 21.32 -15.52
CA ILE A 133 -5.48 21.40 -14.31
C ILE A 133 -5.73 20.18 -13.40
N PRO A 134 -4.74 19.75 -12.58
CA PRO A 134 -4.91 18.64 -11.64
C PRO A 134 -6.01 18.90 -10.61
N ALA A 135 -6.99 18.00 -10.54
CA ALA A 135 -8.15 18.10 -9.64
C ALA A 135 -7.77 17.90 -8.16
N CYS A 136 -6.77 17.07 -7.90
CA CYS A 136 -6.33 16.70 -6.57
C CYS A 136 -4.82 16.95 -6.37
N PRO A 137 -4.37 17.18 -5.14
CA PRO A 137 -2.95 17.29 -4.84
C PRO A 137 -2.24 15.96 -5.10
N PRO A 138 -1.06 15.99 -5.76
CA PRO A 138 -0.29 14.77 -5.97
C PRO A 138 0.21 14.22 -4.63
N LEU A 139 0.06 12.90 -4.43
CA LEU A 139 0.50 12.20 -3.22
C LEU A 139 1.81 11.44 -3.43
N THR A 140 2.18 11.18 -4.68
CA THR A 140 3.43 10.51 -5.06
C THR A 140 4.22 11.34 -6.06
N ARG A 141 5.53 11.11 -6.13
CA ARG A 141 6.40 11.78 -7.12
C ARG A 141 5.95 11.52 -8.58
N PRO A 142 5.60 10.28 -8.98
CA PRO A 142 5.03 10.05 -10.31
C PRO A 142 3.77 10.89 -10.59
N GLN A 143 2.83 10.98 -9.64
CA GLN A 143 1.65 11.84 -9.77
C GLN A 143 2.03 13.31 -9.90
N PHE A 144 3.01 13.78 -9.13
CA PHE A 144 3.48 15.16 -9.21
C PHE A 144 4.12 15.47 -10.57
N GLU A 145 4.94 14.57 -11.10
CA GLU A 145 5.56 14.69 -12.42
C GLU A 145 4.52 14.70 -13.53
N GLN A 146 3.45 13.91 -13.41
CA GLN A 146 2.32 13.94 -14.32
C GLN A 146 1.52 15.24 -14.20
N ALA A 147 1.13 15.63 -12.98
CA ALA A 147 0.36 16.84 -12.68
C ALA A 147 1.05 18.11 -13.17
N SER A 148 2.37 18.20 -12.96
CA SER A 148 3.18 19.36 -13.34
C SER A 148 3.29 19.57 -14.86
N LYS A 149 2.97 18.55 -15.67
CA LYS A 149 2.88 18.71 -17.14
C LYS A 149 1.69 19.58 -17.54
N HIS A 150 0.60 19.54 -16.76
CA HIS A 150 -0.63 20.26 -17.02
C HIS A 150 -0.60 21.69 -16.46
N TRP A 151 -0.26 21.82 -15.18
CA TRP A 151 -0.13 23.12 -14.53
C TRP A 151 0.84 23.07 -13.34
N PRO A 152 1.62 24.13 -13.07
CA PRO A 152 2.52 24.15 -11.92
C PRO A 152 1.78 23.88 -10.61
N THR A 153 2.23 22.83 -9.93
CA THR A 153 1.61 22.29 -8.71
C THR A 153 2.64 22.29 -7.59
N SER A 154 2.18 22.45 -6.36
CA SER A 154 2.96 22.29 -5.13
C SER A 154 2.92 20.83 -4.71
N PHE A 155 4.08 20.28 -4.33
CA PHE A 155 4.20 18.91 -3.87
C PHE A 155 5.15 18.85 -2.69
N HIS A 156 4.64 18.30 -1.59
CA HIS A 156 5.43 18.01 -0.41
C HIS A 156 5.66 16.50 -0.39
N GLU A 157 6.88 16.11 -0.72
CA GLU A 157 7.22 14.70 -0.89
C GLU A 157 7.20 13.97 0.45
N ASP A 158 6.43 12.88 0.51
CA ASP A 158 6.58 11.87 1.56
C ASP A 158 7.81 11.00 1.24
N LYS A 159 8.91 11.26 1.96
CA LYS A 159 10.17 10.55 1.79
C LYS A 159 10.02 9.04 2.01
N GLN A 160 9.15 8.60 2.93
CA GLN A 160 8.97 7.18 3.20
C GLN A 160 8.28 6.49 2.02
N VAL A 161 7.23 7.10 1.46
CA VAL A 161 6.55 6.59 0.27
C VAL A 161 7.51 6.55 -0.93
N THR A 162 8.31 7.59 -1.14
CA THR A 162 9.29 7.61 -2.24
C THR A 162 10.35 6.52 -2.09
N VAL A 163 10.91 6.33 -0.90
CA VAL A 163 11.90 5.25 -0.65
C VAL A 163 11.27 3.87 -0.80
N ALA A 164 10.02 3.70 -0.34
CA ALA A 164 9.28 2.46 -0.47
C ALA A 164 8.95 2.12 -1.93
N LEU A 165 8.58 3.09 -2.75
CA LEU A 165 8.35 2.87 -4.18
C LEU A 165 9.61 2.52 -4.96
N LYS A 166 10.79 2.92 -4.46
CA LYS A 166 12.08 2.48 -5.00
C LYS A 166 12.51 1.09 -4.52
N GLY A 167 11.73 0.44 -3.66
CA GLY A 167 12.08 -0.85 -3.07
C GLY A 167 13.19 -0.77 -2.01
N GLN A 168 13.48 0.42 -1.49
CA GLN A 168 14.63 0.70 -0.62
C GLN A 168 14.21 0.93 0.84
N LEU A 169 12.98 0.56 1.22
CA LEU A 169 12.46 0.82 2.57
C LEU A 169 13.13 -0.03 3.64
N PHE A 170 13.52 -1.26 3.31
CA PHE A 170 14.04 -2.22 4.26
C PHE A 170 15.54 -2.44 4.05
N SER A 171 16.30 -2.38 5.14
CA SER A 171 17.73 -2.72 5.13
C SER A 171 17.95 -4.20 4.85
N SER A 172 19.17 -4.59 4.45
CA SER A 172 19.51 -6.00 4.22
C SER A 172 19.26 -6.88 5.46
N PHE A 173 19.53 -6.36 6.66
CA PHE A 173 19.21 -7.04 7.93
C PHE A 173 17.70 -7.27 8.09
N GLN A 174 16.89 -6.24 7.85
CA GLN A 174 15.44 -6.36 7.92
C GLN A 174 14.91 -7.35 6.87
N LYS A 175 15.43 -7.31 5.64
CA LYS A 175 15.06 -8.28 4.60
C LYS A 175 15.42 -9.72 5.01
N SER A 176 16.57 -9.95 5.65
CA SER A 176 16.92 -11.28 6.19
C SER A 176 15.86 -11.78 7.19
N LYS A 177 15.43 -10.92 8.13
CA LYS A 177 14.36 -11.27 9.08
C LYS A 177 13.02 -11.52 8.41
N MET A 178 12.63 -10.66 7.46
CA MET A 178 11.41 -10.85 6.67
C MET A 178 11.43 -12.19 5.91
N GLN A 179 12.58 -12.58 5.37
CA GLN A 179 12.79 -13.87 4.71
C GLN A 179 12.65 -15.03 5.69
N GLU A 180 13.26 -14.96 6.87
CA GLU A 180 13.07 -15.97 7.94
C GLU A 180 11.58 -16.16 8.26
N TYR A 181 10.84 -15.08 8.50
CA TYR A 181 9.42 -15.15 8.85
C TYR A 181 8.55 -15.68 7.71
N MET A 182 8.78 -15.22 6.47
CA MET A 182 8.02 -15.70 5.32
C MET A 182 8.33 -17.16 4.99
N MET A 183 9.57 -17.63 5.20
CA MET A 183 9.91 -19.04 5.03
C MET A 183 9.17 -19.95 6.02
N VAL A 184 8.94 -19.49 7.25
CA VAL A 184 8.08 -20.21 8.21
C VAL A 184 6.63 -20.28 7.70
N ALA A 185 6.11 -19.19 7.12
CA ALA A 185 4.78 -19.20 6.50
C ALA A 185 4.71 -20.18 5.30
N VAL A 186 5.73 -20.22 4.46
CA VAL A 186 5.84 -21.18 3.34
C VAL A 186 5.90 -22.62 3.84
N ALA A 187 6.66 -22.90 4.90
CA ALA A 187 6.74 -24.23 5.48
C ALA A 187 5.38 -24.68 6.08
N ALA A 188 4.66 -23.78 6.75
CA ALA A 188 3.32 -24.07 7.25
C ALA A 188 2.33 -24.34 6.10
N ALA A 189 2.41 -23.55 5.01
CA ALA A 189 1.59 -23.74 3.82
C ALA A 189 1.79 -25.13 3.18
N ARG A 190 3.04 -25.60 3.09
CA ARG A 190 3.37 -26.94 2.56
C ARG A 190 2.78 -28.06 3.42
N GLN A 191 2.89 -27.95 4.74
CA GLN A 191 2.31 -28.94 5.66
C GLN A 191 0.78 -28.99 5.56
N GLY A 192 0.12 -27.83 5.38
CA GLY A 192 -1.32 -27.78 5.10
C GLY A 192 -1.67 -28.47 3.78
N TRP A 193 -0.92 -28.16 2.71
CA TRP A 193 -1.12 -28.75 1.38
C TRP A 193 -0.94 -30.27 1.37
N GLU A 194 0.08 -30.80 2.05
CA GLU A 194 0.31 -32.25 2.20
C GLU A 194 -0.87 -32.98 2.89
N ARG A 195 -1.69 -32.24 3.63
CA ARG A 195 -2.90 -32.72 4.29
C ARG A 195 -4.18 -32.47 3.47
N GLY A 196 -4.06 -32.05 2.22
CA GLY A 196 -5.19 -31.76 1.33
C GLY A 196 -5.86 -30.40 1.58
N MET A 197 -5.19 -29.48 2.28
CA MET A 197 -5.66 -28.09 2.42
C MET A 197 -5.14 -27.22 1.27
N GLU A 198 -5.67 -26.01 1.17
CA GLU A 198 -5.08 -25.00 0.27
C GLU A 198 -3.67 -24.62 0.75
N GLY A 199 -2.72 -24.46 -0.17
CA GLY A 199 -1.32 -24.13 0.11
C GLY A 199 -1.09 -22.68 0.55
N VAL A 200 -1.77 -22.24 1.62
CA VAL A 200 -1.67 -20.89 2.19
C VAL A 200 -1.19 -20.98 3.63
N GLY A 201 -0.15 -20.21 3.95
CA GLY A 201 0.43 -20.16 5.29
C GLY A 201 0.64 -18.72 5.75
N ALA A 202 0.63 -18.52 7.06
CA ALA A 202 0.75 -17.21 7.68
C ALA A 202 1.50 -17.29 9.01
N VAL A 203 2.13 -16.17 9.39
CA VAL A 203 2.88 -16.01 10.64
C VAL A 203 2.61 -14.62 11.20
N VAL A 204 2.32 -14.52 12.50
CA VAL A 204 2.24 -13.25 13.22
C VAL A 204 3.51 -13.05 14.03
N VAL A 205 4.11 -11.87 13.93
CA VAL A 205 5.39 -11.51 14.53
C VAL A 205 5.24 -10.27 15.39
N ASP A 206 5.84 -10.29 16.57
CA ASP A 206 6.11 -9.09 17.35
C ASP A 206 7.36 -8.41 16.78
N PRO A 207 7.23 -7.24 16.13
CA PRO A 207 8.37 -6.56 15.51
C PRO A 207 9.30 -5.91 16.53
N GLU A 208 8.85 -5.65 17.76
CA GLU A 208 9.68 -5.08 18.83
C GLU A 208 10.53 -6.16 19.50
N ALA A 209 9.95 -7.34 19.71
CA ALA A 209 10.66 -8.50 20.26
C ALA A 209 11.37 -9.37 19.21
N GLU A 210 11.21 -9.06 17.91
CA GLU A 210 11.67 -9.88 16.78
C GLU A 210 11.28 -11.36 16.92
N LYS A 211 10.04 -11.62 17.36
CA LYS A 211 9.59 -12.95 17.74
C LYS A 211 8.30 -13.36 17.03
N ILE A 212 8.30 -14.58 16.50
CA ILE A 212 7.08 -15.24 16.02
C ILE A 212 6.17 -15.55 17.21
N LEU A 213 4.92 -15.12 17.11
CA LEU A 213 3.87 -15.34 18.10
C LEU A 213 2.91 -16.45 17.68
N ALA A 214 2.56 -16.51 16.40
CA ALA A 214 1.67 -17.55 15.87
C ALA A 214 2.10 -17.98 14.48
N VAL A 215 1.94 -19.26 14.20
CA VAL A 215 2.12 -19.87 12.88
C VAL A 215 0.82 -20.59 12.53
N GLY A 216 0.35 -20.45 11.30
CA GLY A 216 -0.90 -21.07 10.86
C GLY A 216 -0.91 -21.35 9.37
N HIS A 217 -1.74 -22.29 8.94
CA HIS A 217 -2.04 -22.55 7.54
C HIS A 217 -3.54 -22.66 7.31
N ASP A 218 -3.95 -22.84 6.06
CA ASP A 218 -5.34 -23.09 5.73
C ASP A 218 -5.86 -24.38 6.38
N CYS A 219 -7.02 -24.31 7.04
CA CYS A 219 -7.63 -25.42 7.75
C CYS A 219 -9.09 -25.65 7.32
N ARG A 220 -9.48 -25.20 6.13
CA ARG A 220 -10.89 -25.22 5.66
C ARG A 220 -11.48 -26.61 5.52
N THR A 221 -10.69 -27.57 5.04
CA THR A 221 -11.10 -28.98 4.90
C THR A 221 -11.31 -29.66 6.25
N GLY A 222 -11.00 -28.96 7.36
CA GLY A 222 -11.22 -29.37 8.74
C GLY A 222 -12.65 -29.22 9.27
N GLY A 223 -13.59 -28.79 8.42
CA GLY A 223 -15.01 -28.63 8.76
C GLY A 223 -15.48 -27.20 8.96
N HIS A 224 -14.62 -26.18 8.75
CA HIS A 224 -15.03 -24.78 8.87
C HIS A 224 -14.49 -23.94 7.69
N PRO A 225 -15.36 -23.44 6.79
CA PRO A 225 -14.94 -22.77 5.56
C PRO A 225 -14.22 -21.44 5.78
N LEU A 226 -14.31 -20.86 6.98
CA LEU A 226 -13.63 -19.59 7.31
C LEU A 226 -12.23 -19.76 7.92
N HIS A 227 -11.73 -20.99 8.10
CA HIS A 227 -10.41 -21.24 8.69
C HIS A 227 -9.28 -21.01 7.68
N HIS A 228 -9.19 -19.80 7.16
CA HIS A 228 -8.06 -19.34 6.37
C HIS A 228 -6.84 -19.12 7.28
N ALA A 229 -5.63 -19.27 6.75
CA ALA A 229 -4.38 -19.12 7.51
C ALA A 229 -4.32 -17.83 8.37
N VAL A 230 -4.81 -16.71 7.84
CA VAL A 230 -4.89 -15.44 8.60
C VAL A 230 -5.83 -15.54 9.80
N MET A 231 -7.01 -16.11 9.63
CA MET A 231 -7.98 -16.28 10.72
C MET A 231 -7.44 -17.22 11.79
N VAL A 232 -6.78 -18.30 11.38
CA VAL A 232 -6.10 -19.25 12.28
C VAL A 232 -5.05 -18.51 13.11
N CYS A 233 -4.21 -17.68 12.50
CA CYS A 233 -3.21 -16.91 13.24
C CYS A 233 -3.81 -15.90 14.21
N ILE A 234 -4.86 -15.16 13.82
CA ILE A 234 -5.55 -14.21 14.71
C ILE A 234 -6.12 -14.95 15.93
N ASP A 235 -6.76 -16.10 15.71
CA ASP A 235 -7.34 -16.91 16.78
C ASP A 235 -6.27 -17.52 17.69
N LEU A 236 -5.14 -17.97 17.15
CA LEU A 236 -3.99 -18.43 17.92
C LEU A 236 -3.39 -17.33 18.82
N VAL A 237 -3.26 -16.10 18.30
CA VAL A 237 -2.82 -14.95 19.11
C VAL A 237 -3.84 -14.65 20.21
N ALA A 238 -5.14 -14.61 19.88
CA ALA A 238 -6.20 -14.40 20.86
C ALA A 238 -6.18 -15.47 21.97
N ARG A 239 -5.97 -16.74 21.59
CA ARG A 239 -5.81 -17.86 22.52
C ARG A 239 -4.61 -17.68 23.45
N GLY A 240 -3.48 -17.25 22.92
CA GLY A 240 -2.30 -16.91 23.71
C GLY A 240 -2.51 -15.78 24.72
N GLN A 241 -3.55 -14.98 24.54
CA GLN A 241 -3.97 -13.88 25.42
C GLN A 241 -5.17 -14.25 26.31
N GLY A 242 -5.54 -15.53 26.38
CA GLY A 242 -6.65 -16.03 27.21
C GLY A 242 -8.03 -15.97 26.55
N GLY A 243 -8.11 -15.62 25.26
CA GLY A 243 -9.32 -15.69 24.44
C GLY A 243 -9.29 -16.87 23.46
N GLY A 244 -9.63 -16.59 22.20
CA GLY A 244 -9.70 -17.59 21.12
C GLY A 244 -11.00 -18.40 21.14
N ALA A 245 -11.48 -18.78 19.96
CA ALA A 245 -12.72 -19.53 19.78
C ALA A 245 -12.49 -20.99 19.38
N TYR A 246 -11.34 -21.31 18.77
CA TYR A 246 -11.10 -22.61 18.17
C TYR A 246 -9.88 -23.34 18.72
N THR A 247 -9.79 -24.63 18.41
CA THR A 247 -8.63 -25.50 18.68
C THR A 247 -8.06 -26.01 17.36
N TYR A 248 -6.74 -26.04 17.27
CA TYR A 248 -6.00 -26.48 16.08
C TYR A 248 -5.12 -27.69 16.37
N ASP A 249 -5.39 -28.45 17.44
CA ASP A 249 -4.56 -29.58 17.90
C ASP A 249 -4.36 -30.67 16.83
N LYS A 250 -5.27 -30.75 15.85
CA LYS A 250 -5.18 -31.65 14.69
C LYS A 250 -4.12 -31.22 13.66
N TYR A 251 -3.59 -30.00 13.78
CA TYR A 251 -2.70 -29.35 12.82
C TYR A 251 -1.41 -28.93 13.53
N PRO A 252 -0.37 -29.79 13.57
CA PRO A 252 0.85 -29.54 14.35
C PRO A 252 1.59 -28.24 13.99
N ALA A 253 1.45 -27.76 12.75
CA ALA A 253 2.07 -26.51 12.32
C ALA A 253 1.32 -25.26 12.82
N CYS A 254 0.05 -25.41 13.21
CA CYS A 254 -0.80 -24.32 13.70
C CYS A 254 -0.60 -24.17 15.21
N GLN A 255 0.26 -23.24 15.62
CA GLN A 255 0.65 -23.11 17.02
C GLN A 255 0.86 -21.66 17.44
N PHE A 256 0.53 -21.37 18.70
CA PHE A 256 0.94 -20.17 19.40
C PHE A 256 2.29 -20.43 20.09
N VAL A 257 3.26 -19.55 19.88
CA VAL A 257 4.60 -19.65 20.44
C VAL A 257 4.68 -18.79 21.69
N LEU A 258 4.70 -19.42 22.86
CA LEU A 258 4.79 -18.71 24.15
C LEU A 258 6.03 -17.80 24.17
N PRO A 259 5.90 -16.51 24.57
CA PRO A 259 7.04 -15.66 24.90
C PRO A 259 7.90 -16.36 25.96
N VAL A 260 9.21 -16.49 25.73
CA VAL A 260 10.10 -17.00 26.77
C VAL A 260 10.23 -15.85 27.75
N SER A 261 9.75 -16.02 28.98
CA SER A 261 9.76 -14.98 29.99
C SER A 261 11.21 -14.72 30.43
N SER A 262 11.84 -13.67 29.88
CA SER A 262 13.04 -13.08 30.48
C SER A 262 12.59 -11.95 31.41
N PRO A 263 12.85 -12.01 32.74
CA PRO A 263 12.47 -10.95 33.66
C PRO A 263 13.50 -9.81 33.59
N SER A 264 13.40 -8.94 32.58
CA SER A 264 14.27 -7.75 32.54
C SER A 264 13.65 -6.58 31.77
N GLN A 265 13.12 -5.62 32.53
CA GLN A 265 13.07 -4.17 32.27
C GLN A 265 12.77 -3.72 30.82
N ARG A 266 11.48 -3.49 30.52
CA ARG A 266 11.09 -2.55 29.45
C ARG A 266 11.59 -1.15 29.84
N LYS A 267 12.60 -0.64 29.15
CA LYS A 267 12.94 0.80 29.16
C LYS A 267 12.30 1.43 27.94
N ASP A 268 11.42 2.39 28.17
CA ASP A 268 10.83 3.24 27.14
C ASP A 268 11.95 4.00 26.41
N ILE A 269 12.24 3.60 25.17
CA ILE A 269 13.04 4.40 24.22
C ILE A 269 12.09 4.76 23.07
N PRO A 270 11.86 6.05 22.77
CA PRO A 270 10.92 6.43 21.74
C PRO A 270 11.61 6.51 20.37
N VAL A 271 11.16 5.73 19.37
CA VAL A 271 11.48 6.00 17.95
C VAL A 271 10.32 5.67 17.00
N CYS A 272 10.07 6.64 16.09
CA CYS A 272 9.19 6.65 14.90
C CYS A 272 7.66 6.80 15.08
N GLY A 273 7.25 7.98 15.55
CA GLY A 273 6.26 8.81 14.83
C GLY A 273 4.78 8.42 14.82
N ILE A 274 4.39 7.28 15.38
CA ILE A 274 2.99 6.98 15.71
C ILE A 274 2.83 7.18 17.22
N PRO A 275 1.94 8.08 17.70
CA PRO A 275 1.65 8.15 19.13
C PRO A 275 1.18 6.78 19.60
N ARG A 276 1.92 6.13 20.51
CA ARG A 276 1.37 5.03 21.30
C ARG A 276 0.20 5.62 22.07
N ASP A 277 -1.04 5.28 21.68
CA ASP A 277 -2.20 5.55 22.52
C ASP A 277 -1.96 4.77 23.83
N GLN A 278 -1.68 5.49 24.91
CA GLN A 278 -1.36 4.92 26.23
C GLN A 278 -2.54 4.14 26.85
N ASN A 279 -3.69 4.10 26.17
CA ASN A 279 -4.91 3.39 26.57
C ASN A 279 -5.01 1.95 26.00
N CYS A 280 -4.01 1.43 25.30
CA CYS A 280 -4.12 0.14 24.57
C CYS A 280 -3.61 -1.11 25.33
N THR A 281 -3.11 -0.97 26.55
CA THR A 281 -2.72 -2.12 27.38
C THR A 281 -3.87 -2.51 28.30
N GLY A 282 -4.43 -3.71 28.13
CA GLY A 282 -5.38 -4.28 29.08
C GLY A 282 -4.73 -4.54 30.44
N GLU A 283 -5.53 -4.93 31.44
CA GLU A 283 -5.08 -5.21 32.83
C GLU A 283 -3.93 -6.26 32.91
N SER A 284 -3.74 -7.06 31.86
CA SER A 284 -2.67 -8.07 31.72
C SER A 284 -1.35 -7.55 31.11
N GLY A 285 -1.27 -6.29 30.70
CA GLY A 285 -0.09 -5.71 30.04
C GLY A 285 0.18 -6.25 28.61
N GLN A 286 -0.73 -7.07 28.07
CA GLN A 286 -0.70 -7.57 26.70
C GLN A 286 -1.51 -6.66 25.75
N PRO A 287 -1.10 -6.53 24.48
CA PRO A 287 -1.83 -5.75 23.50
C PRO A 287 -3.16 -6.42 23.12
N TYR A 288 -4.12 -5.64 22.67
CA TYR A 288 -5.39 -6.17 22.13
C TYR A 288 -5.14 -6.99 20.86
N ILE A 289 -5.25 -8.33 20.95
CA ILE A 289 -5.12 -9.28 19.83
C ILE A 289 -3.81 -9.04 19.05
N CYS A 290 -3.89 -8.52 17.82
CA CYS A 290 -2.73 -8.32 16.95
C CYS A 290 -2.27 -6.86 16.89
N THR A 291 -2.64 -6.04 17.88
CA THR A 291 -2.31 -4.61 17.89
C THR A 291 -0.80 -4.40 17.74
N ALA A 292 -0.41 -3.66 16.68
CA ALA A 292 0.97 -3.34 16.35
C ALA A 292 1.89 -4.53 15.96
N TYR A 293 1.33 -5.71 15.70
CA TYR A 293 2.08 -6.86 15.17
C TYR A 293 2.17 -6.87 13.66
N ASP A 294 3.12 -7.64 13.14
CA ASP A 294 3.29 -7.89 11.70
C ASP A 294 2.70 -9.24 11.30
N LEU A 295 2.03 -9.29 10.15
CA LEU A 295 1.61 -10.53 9.52
C LEU A 295 2.47 -10.80 8.27
N TYR A 296 3.03 -12.00 8.15
CA TYR A 296 3.62 -12.53 6.93
C TYR A 296 2.71 -13.63 6.39
N VAL A 297 2.27 -13.53 5.13
CA VAL A 297 1.32 -14.48 4.53
C VAL A 297 1.68 -14.81 3.09
N THR A 298 1.60 -16.07 2.69
CA THR A 298 2.10 -16.49 1.37
C THR A 298 1.25 -15.99 0.20
N ARG A 299 -0.05 -15.76 0.44
CA ARG A 299 -1.03 -15.30 -0.55
C ARG A 299 -1.80 -14.10 -0.02
N GLU A 300 -2.10 -13.14 -0.89
CA GLU A 300 -2.87 -11.94 -0.54
C GLU A 300 -4.19 -12.30 0.15
N PRO A 301 -4.46 -11.75 1.35
CA PRO A 301 -5.69 -12.02 2.08
C PRO A 301 -6.96 -11.59 1.34
N CYS A 302 -7.99 -12.44 1.41
CA CYS A 302 -9.32 -12.13 0.91
C CYS A 302 -10.03 -11.06 1.76
N VAL A 303 -11.21 -10.61 1.33
CA VAL A 303 -11.98 -9.53 1.99
C VAL A 303 -12.28 -9.82 3.46
N MET A 304 -12.60 -11.08 3.81
CA MET A 304 -12.86 -11.49 5.18
C MET A 304 -11.60 -11.36 6.05
N CYS A 305 -10.50 -11.94 5.60
CA CYS A 305 -9.23 -11.91 6.31
C CYS A 305 -8.70 -10.47 6.46
N ALA A 306 -8.82 -9.66 5.42
CA ALA A 306 -8.42 -8.25 5.45
C ALA A 306 -9.25 -7.44 6.45
N MET A 307 -10.57 -7.65 6.53
CA MET A 307 -11.41 -6.99 7.52
C MET A 307 -11.13 -7.49 8.95
N ALA A 308 -10.84 -8.78 9.12
CA ALA A 308 -10.41 -9.32 10.41
C ALA A 308 -9.11 -8.65 10.90
N LEU A 309 -8.18 -8.36 10.01
CA LEU A 309 -6.93 -7.64 10.32
C LEU A 309 -7.15 -6.18 10.72
N VAL A 310 -8.16 -5.51 10.15
CA VAL A 310 -8.63 -4.19 10.62
C VAL A 310 -9.13 -4.32 12.06
N HIS A 311 -10.00 -5.29 12.34
CA HIS A 311 -10.55 -5.50 13.67
C HIS A 311 -9.49 -5.92 14.70
N SER A 312 -8.47 -6.68 14.32
CA SER A 312 -7.37 -7.09 15.20
C SER A 312 -6.28 -6.03 15.36
N ARG A 313 -6.44 -4.85 14.73
CA ARG A 313 -5.49 -3.72 14.74
C ARG A 313 -4.06 -4.07 14.33
N ILE A 314 -3.90 -4.94 13.33
CA ILE A 314 -2.58 -5.34 12.82
C ILE A 314 -1.73 -4.10 12.46
N GLY A 315 -0.42 -4.14 12.71
CA GLY A 315 0.50 -3.05 12.39
C GLY A 315 0.90 -3.02 10.92
N ARG A 316 1.41 -4.16 10.41
CA ARG A 316 1.81 -4.29 8.99
C ARG A 316 1.48 -5.68 8.45
N VAL A 317 1.30 -5.76 7.14
CA VAL A 317 1.11 -7.04 6.45
C VAL A 317 2.08 -7.15 5.28
N PHE A 318 2.73 -8.30 5.17
CA PHE A 318 3.65 -8.66 4.11
C PHE A 318 3.10 -9.90 3.40
N TYR A 319 2.84 -9.80 2.10
CA TYR A 319 2.40 -10.96 1.33
C TYR A 319 3.30 -11.28 0.13
N GLY A 320 3.35 -12.58 -0.21
CA GLY A 320 4.18 -13.06 -1.32
C GLY A 320 3.54 -12.86 -2.68
N THR A 321 2.35 -13.41 -2.89
CA THR A 321 1.65 -13.40 -4.19
C THR A 321 0.27 -12.74 -4.10
N ALA A 322 -0.15 -12.08 -5.18
CA ALA A 322 -1.50 -11.56 -5.31
C ALA A 322 -2.53 -12.70 -5.40
N SER A 323 -3.80 -12.42 -5.09
CA SER A 323 -4.90 -13.37 -5.22
C SER A 323 -6.08 -12.76 -5.97
N ILE A 324 -6.82 -13.57 -6.71
CA ILE A 324 -8.01 -13.12 -7.48
C ILE A 324 -9.10 -12.51 -6.60
N ASP A 325 -9.15 -12.91 -5.33
CA ASP A 325 -10.08 -12.45 -4.30
C ASP A 325 -9.39 -11.52 -3.28
N GLY A 326 -8.16 -11.11 -3.58
CA GLY A 326 -7.32 -10.27 -2.74
C GLY A 326 -7.93 -8.90 -2.44
N ALA A 327 -7.86 -8.50 -1.17
CA ALA A 327 -8.51 -7.29 -0.68
C ALA A 327 -7.56 -6.14 -0.34
N PHE A 328 -6.26 -6.30 -0.62
CA PHE A 328 -5.26 -5.24 -0.47
C PHE A 328 -4.93 -4.63 -1.82
N GLY A 329 -4.06 -5.26 -2.61
CA GLY A 329 -3.64 -4.76 -3.92
C GLY A 329 -4.67 -5.01 -5.02
N THR A 330 -5.44 -6.10 -4.92
CA THR A 330 -6.23 -6.58 -6.07
C THR A 330 -7.58 -5.87 -6.22
N LYS A 331 -8.49 -5.89 -5.23
CA LYS A 331 -9.86 -5.38 -5.41
C LYS A 331 -10.22 -4.15 -4.57
N PHE A 332 -9.92 -4.18 -3.27
CA PHE A 332 -10.62 -3.31 -2.32
C PHE A 332 -9.74 -2.28 -1.62
N LYS A 333 -8.44 -2.55 -1.43
CA LYS A 333 -7.51 -1.73 -0.64
C LYS A 333 -8.03 -1.41 0.76
N ILE A 334 -8.56 -2.44 1.43
CA ILE A 334 -9.21 -2.30 2.76
C ILE A 334 -8.29 -1.61 3.76
N HIS A 335 -6.99 -1.91 3.72
CA HIS A 335 -5.97 -1.36 4.61
C HIS A 335 -5.87 0.17 4.57
N ALA A 336 -6.34 0.81 3.50
CA ALA A 336 -6.24 2.25 3.25
C ALA A 336 -7.61 2.98 3.23
N LYS A 337 -8.72 2.28 3.50
CA LYS A 337 -10.05 2.91 3.50
C LYS A 337 -10.20 3.91 4.65
N LYS A 338 -10.61 5.14 4.33
CA LYS A 338 -10.77 6.24 5.30
C LYS A 338 -11.95 6.03 6.25
N ASP A 339 -13.00 5.37 5.78
CA ASP A 339 -14.24 5.13 6.54
C ASP A 339 -14.11 3.97 7.54
N LEU A 340 -12.96 3.29 7.56
CA LEU A 340 -12.66 2.24 8.53
C LEU A 340 -11.90 2.81 9.74
N ASN A 341 -12.11 2.20 10.89
CA ASN A 341 -11.59 2.64 12.19
C ASN A 341 -10.10 2.36 12.42
N HIS A 342 -9.45 1.55 11.58
CA HIS A 342 -8.02 1.24 11.65
C HIS A 342 -7.41 1.18 10.25
N ARG A 343 -6.16 1.63 10.12
CA ARG A 343 -5.38 1.62 8.87
C ARG A 343 -3.99 1.08 9.15
N PHE A 344 -3.43 0.34 8.22
CA PHE A 344 -2.14 -0.31 8.38
C PHE A 344 -1.37 -0.40 7.07
N GLN A 345 -0.06 -0.62 7.16
CA GLN A 345 0.81 -0.71 5.99
C GLN A 345 0.76 -2.11 5.40
N VAL A 346 0.73 -2.20 4.07
CA VAL A 346 0.77 -3.47 3.36
C VAL A 346 1.90 -3.45 2.34
N PHE A 347 2.64 -4.55 2.28
CA PHE A 347 3.74 -4.76 1.37
C PHE A 347 3.55 -6.07 0.60
N GLN A 348 3.92 -6.06 -0.67
CA GLN A 348 3.79 -7.18 -1.58
C GLN A 348 5.12 -7.62 -2.17
N GLY A 349 5.22 -8.89 -2.55
CA GLY A 349 6.35 -9.47 -3.28
C GLY A 349 7.41 -10.14 -2.40
N VAL A 350 7.17 -10.29 -1.09
CA VAL A 350 8.12 -10.95 -0.17
C VAL A 350 8.18 -12.44 -0.49
N LEU A 351 9.33 -12.94 -0.96
CA LEU A 351 9.49 -14.32 -1.45
C LEU A 351 8.43 -14.71 -2.50
N GLY A 352 8.13 -13.80 -3.43
CA GLY A 352 7.08 -13.98 -4.43
C GLY A 352 7.22 -15.28 -5.23
N GLN A 353 8.45 -15.68 -5.62
CA GLN A 353 8.68 -16.91 -6.38
C GLN A 353 8.33 -18.17 -5.59
N GLN A 354 8.76 -18.26 -4.33
CA GLN A 354 8.49 -19.39 -3.44
C GLN A 354 6.99 -19.49 -3.13
N CYS A 355 6.33 -18.35 -2.97
CA CYS A 355 4.89 -18.28 -2.75
C CYS A 355 4.09 -18.66 -4.00
N GLU A 356 4.56 -18.29 -5.20
CA GLU A 356 3.92 -18.66 -6.47
C GLU A 356 4.01 -20.16 -6.74
N GLU A 357 5.10 -20.80 -6.33
CA GLU A 357 5.24 -22.25 -6.42
C GLU A 357 4.17 -22.99 -5.60
N LEU A 358 3.78 -22.46 -4.43
CA LEU A 358 2.66 -23.02 -3.66
C LEU A 358 1.35 -22.96 -4.45
N ASN A 359 1.10 -21.90 -5.22
CA ASN A 359 -0.09 -21.76 -6.06
C ASN A 359 -0.09 -22.79 -7.20
N ARG A 360 1.08 -23.08 -7.79
CA ARG A 360 1.21 -24.08 -8.87
C ARG A 360 0.99 -25.51 -8.40
N LEU A 361 1.52 -25.87 -7.24
CA LEU A 361 1.30 -27.19 -6.63
C LEU A 361 -0.19 -27.51 -6.46
N VAL A 362 -0.99 -26.50 -6.10
CA VAL A 362 -2.46 -26.63 -5.99
C VAL A 362 -3.11 -26.86 -7.35
N ASN A 363 -2.70 -26.13 -8.38
CA ASN A 363 -3.32 -26.22 -9.71
C ASN A 363 -3.03 -27.57 -10.40
N LEU A 364 -1.81 -28.11 -10.25
CA LEU A 364 -1.45 -29.41 -10.82
C LEU A 364 -2.21 -30.56 -10.13
N ALA A 365 -2.44 -30.48 -8.82
CA ALA A 365 -3.24 -31.48 -8.11
C ALA A 365 -4.72 -31.48 -8.57
N LYS A 366 -5.30 -30.30 -8.80
CA LYS A 366 -6.69 -30.14 -9.29
C LYS A 366 -6.90 -30.56 -10.74
N MET A 367 -5.87 -30.49 -11.58
CA MET A 367 -5.94 -30.96 -12.97
C MET A 367 -5.84 -32.49 -13.10
N ASN A 368 -5.25 -33.15 -12.11
CA ASN A 368 -5.04 -34.60 -12.07
C ASN A 368 -6.10 -35.36 -11.24
N SER A 369 -7.05 -34.64 -10.65
CA SER A 369 -8.23 -35.15 -9.91
C SER A 369 -9.49 -34.93 -10.73
#